data_AF-A0A1Y1WZQ7-F1
#
_entry.id   AF-A0A1Y1WZQ7-F1
#
_cell.length_a   1.000
_cell.length_b   1.000
_cell.length_c   1.000
_cell.angle_alpha   90.00
_cell.angle_beta   90.00
_cell.angle_gamma   90.00
#
_symmetry.space_group_name_H-M   'P 1'
#
loop_
_entity.id
_entity.type
_entity.pdbx_description
1 polymer ?
#
loop_
_entity_poly.entity_id
_entity_poly.type
_entity_poly.pdbx_seq_one_letter_code
_entity_poly.pdbx_strand_id
1 'polypeptide(L)'
;MYTKEAEFRCWLIEVKNISVESLPPSGMKQYFAEYMEDYNTATLPHIKYYNLDKYEMEERKKNNPWDDFHGESSSMTDILQDEKRHRQLNKSKRATASSIMMTEDQLKDLKKIYDERVAADRLKKMGYEPKSSMGIRYEMQI
;
A
#
# COMPACT_ATOMS: atom_id res chain seq x y z
N MET A 1 -9.30 -21.61 21.43
CA MET A 1 -9.08 -20.16 21.59
C MET A 1 -10.32 -19.57 22.23
N TYR A 2 -10.16 -18.81 23.32
CA TYR A 2 -11.30 -18.16 23.97
C TYR A 2 -11.71 -16.95 23.13
N THR A 3 -13.00 -16.79 22.84
CA THR A 3 -13.52 -15.72 21.96
C THR A 3 -13.39 -14.32 22.56
N LYS A 4 -13.15 -14.21 23.87
CA LYS A 4 -13.05 -12.96 24.64
C LYS A 4 -11.70 -12.73 25.33
N GLU A 5 -10.68 -13.45 24.88
CA GLU A 5 -9.37 -13.41 25.51
C GLU A 5 -8.68 -12.05 25.35
N ALA A 6 -8.82 -11.44 24.17
CA ALA A 6 -8.18 -10.17 23.86
C ALA A 6 -8.76 -9.04 24.73
N GLU A 7 -10.09 -8.98 24.85
CA GLU A 7 -10.79 -8.00 25.66
C GLU A 7 -10.45 -8.13 27.15
N PHE A 8 -10.41 -9.36 27.66
CA PHE A 8 -10.02 -9.64 29.05
C PHE A 8 -8.59 -9.20 29.36
N ARG A 9 -7.64 -9.48 28.44
CA ARG A 9 -6.23 -9.09 28.61
C ARG A 9 -6.07 -7.57 28.60
N CYS A 10 -6.80 -6.88 27.72
CA CYS A 10 -6.83 -5.41 27.68
C CYS A 10 -7.37 -4.83 29.00
N TRP A 11 -8.48 -5.38 29.52
CA TRP A 11 -9.05 -4.96 30.80
C TRP A 11 -8.10 -5.17 31.98
N LEU A 12 -7.39 -6.31 32.04
CA LEU A 12 -6.39 -6.57 33.08
C LEU A 12 -5.26 -5.53 33.09
N ILE A 13 -4.76 -5.18 31.91
CA ILE A 13 -3.65 -4.23 31.77
C ILE A 13 -4.11 -2.82 32.14
N GLU A 14 -5.28 -2.39 31.68
CA GLU A 14 -5.69 -0.99 31.83
C GLU A 14 -6.43 -0.69 33.13
N VAL A 15 -7.34 -1.58 33.56
CA VAL A 15 -8.16 -1.36 34.75
C VAL A 15 -7.44 -1.83 35.99
N LYS A 16 -6.87 -3.03 35.95
CA LYS A 16 -6.17 -3.61 37.11
C LYS A 16 -4.69 -3.26 37.16
N ASN A 17 -4.10 -2.75 36.07
CA ASN A 17 -2.66 -2.47 35.95
C ASN A 17 -1.78 -3.71 36.22
N ILE A 18 -2.28 -4.90 35.88
CA ILE A 18 -1.55 -6.16 36.08
C ILE A 18 -1.16 -6.73 34.72
N SER A 19 0.12 -7.06 34.55
CA SER A 19 0.59 -7.76 33.36
C SER A 19 0.17 -9.23 33.39
N VAL A 20 -0.29 -9.73 32.25
CA VAL A 20 -0.74 -11.13 32.08
C VAL A 20 0.37 -12.12 32.43
N GLU A 21 1.63 -11.78 32.18
CA GLU A 21 2.80 -12.62 32.48
C GLU A 21 3.12 -12.71 33.97
N SER A 22 2.69 -11.73 34.78
CA SER A 22 2.95 -11.71 36.21
C SER A 22 1.98 -12.60 37.01
N LEU A 23 0.87 -13.04 36.40
CA LEU A 23 -0.21 -13.75 37.10
C LEU A 23 -0.11 -15.27 36.93
N PRO A 24 -0.16 -16.04 38.03
CA PRO A 24 -0.32 -17.49 37.93
C PRO A 24 -1.72 -17.84 37.34
N PRO A 25 -1.87 -19.02 36.71
CA PRO A 25 -3.14 -19.44 36.10
C PRO A 25 -4.34 -19.45 37.07
N SER A 26 -4.10 -19.63 38.37
CA SER A 26 -5.14 -19.54 39.41
C SER A 26 -5.68 -18.12 39.57
N GLY A 27 -4.78 -17.13 39.60
CA GLY A 27 -5.16 -15.71 39.71
C GLY A 27 -5.93 -15.24 38.48
N MET A 28 -5.53 -15.69 37.28
CA MET A 28 -6.27 -15.38 36.05
C MET A 28 -7.73 -15.80 36.10
N LYS A 29 -8.04 -16.97 36.68
CA LYS A 29 -9.43 -17.45 36.79
C LYS A 29 -10.28 -16.58 37.71
N GLN A 30 -9.71 -16.05 38.78
CA GLN A 30 -10.41 -15.15 39.71
C GLN A 30 -10.76 -13.83 39.03
N TYR A 31 -9.78 -13.21 38.37
CA TYR A 31 -10.01 -11.98 37.61
C TYR A 31 -10.94 -12.19 36.40
N PHE A 32 -10.88 -13.36 35.78
CA PHE A 32 -11.79 -13.68 34.70
C PHE A 32 -13.24 -13.79 35.18
N ALA A 33 -13.47 -14.32 36.39
CA ALA A 33 -14.81 -14.33 36.99
C ALA A 33 -15.34 -12.91 37.26
N GLU A 34 -14.50 -12.03 37.81
CA GLU A 34 -14.84 -10.60 38.02
C GLU A 34 -15.15 -9.90 36.69
N TYR A 35 -14.29 -10.08 35.68
CA TYR A 35 -14.52 -9.55 34.34
C TYR A 35 -15.82 -10.07 33.71
N MET A 36 -16.13 -11.35 33.87
CA MET A 36 -17.36 -11.94 33.37
C MET A 36 -18.59 -11.39 34.08
N GLU A 37 -18.50 -11.12 35.39
CA GLU A 37 -19.55 -10.44 36.14
C GLU A 37 -19.79 -9.04 35.55
N ASP A 38 -18.75 -8.21 35.46
CA ASP A 38 -18.84 -6.85 34.93
C ASP A 38 -19.31 -6.80 33.46
N TYR A 39 -18.90 -7.77 32.66
CA TYR A 39 -19.35 -7.92 31.27
C TYR A 39 -20.85 -8.21 31.22
N ASN A 40 -21.35 -9.12 32.07
CA ASN A 40 -22.75 -9.50 32.10
C ASN A 40 -23.66 -8.41 32.70
N THR A 41 -23.17 -7.65 33.67
CA THR A 41 -23.88 -6.53 34.31
C THR A 41 -23.75 -5.21 33.55
N ALA A 42 -23.02 -5.21 32.43
CA ALA A 42 -22.72 -4.02 31.65
C ALA A 42 -22.05 -2.88 32.47
N THR A 43 -21.22 -3.23 33.46
CA THR A 43 -20.56 -2.29 34.39
C THR A 43 -19.09 -2.02 34.06
N LEU A 44 -18.58 -2.48 32.92
CA LEU A 44 -17.20 -2.21 32.51
C LEU A 44 -16.99 -0.71 32.26
N PRO A 45 -15.82 -0.16 32.59
CA PRO A 45 -15.58 1.28 32.55
C PRO A 45 -15.55 1.88 31.14
N HIS A 46 -15.37 1.06 30.09
CA HIS A 46 -15.32 1.53 28.71
C HIS A 46 -15.88 0.50 27.73
N ILE A 47 -16.48 0.98 26.64
CA ILE A 47 -17.17 0.15 25.63
C ILE A 47 -16.19 -0.83 24.93
N LYS A 48 -14.92 -0.44 24.81
CA LYS A 48 -13.87 -1.27 24.17
C LYS A 48 -13.70 -2.65 24.80
N TYR A 49 -14.01 -2.81 26.08
CA TYR A 49 -13.89 -4.10 26.76
C TYR A 49 -15.04 -5.06 26.39
N TYR A 50 -16.11 -4.60 25.75
CA TYR A 50 -17.15 -5.49 25.22
C TYR A 50 -16.77 -6.05 23.85
N ASN A 51 -16.16 -5.22 23.01
CA ASN A 51 -15.72 -5.57 21.67
C ASN A 51 -14.52 -4.72 21.25
N LEU A 52 -13.32 -5.28 21.40
CA LEU A 52 -12.08 -4.60 21.09
C LEU A 52 -11.91 -4.41 19.58
N ASP A 53 -12.24 -5.42 18.78
CA ASP A 53 -12.10 -5.37 17.32
C ASP A 53 -12.90 -4.24 16.68
N LYS A 54 -14.16 -4.06 17.13
CA LYS A 54 -15.01 -2.96 16.65
C LYS A 54 -14.44 -1.61 17.06
N TYR A 55 -14.00 -1.48 18.31
CA TYR A 55 -13.42 -0.25 18.80
C TYR A 55 -12.14 0.13 18.05
N GLU A 56 -11.23 -0.83 17.82
CA GLU A 56 -10.01 -0.60 17.05
C GLU A 56 -10.30 -0.26 15.59
N MET A 57 -11.31 -0.89 14.97
CA MET A 57 -11.73 -0.57 13.61
C MET A 57 -12.27 0.86 13.53
N GLU A 58 -13.10 1.28 14.49
CA GLU A 58 -13.63 2.65 14.56
C GLU A 58 -12.53 3.69 14.81
N GLU A 59 -11.60 3.42 15.72
CA GLU A 59 -10.45 4.29 15.99
C GLU A 59 -9.52 4.38 14.78
N ARG A 60 -9.30 3.27 14.06
CA ARG A 60 -8.53 3.28 12.80
C ARG A 60 -9.20 4.15 11.74
N LYS A 61 -10.52 4.02 11.56
CA LYS A 61 -11.30 4.84 10.62
C LYS A 61 -11.25 6.33 10.98
N LYS A 62 -11.31 6.64 12.27
CA LYS A 62 -11.25 8.01 12.79
C LYS A 62 -9.87 8.63 12.63
N ASN A 63 -8.81 7.87 12.92
CA ASN A 63 -7.43 8.37 12.85
C ASN A 63 -6.90 8.40 11.41
N ASN A 64 -7.31 7.47 10.55
CA ASN A 64 -6.94 7.43 9.13
C ASN A 64 -8.19 7.31 8.23
N PRO A 65 -8.91 8.42 7.98
CA PRO A 65 -10.07 8.43 7.06
C PRO A 65 -9.70 8.03 5.62
N TRP A 66 -8.42 8.07 5.27
CA TRP A 66 -7.89 7.76 3.94
C TRP A 66 -7.53 6.27 3.74
N ASP A 67 -7.47 5.50 4.83
CA ASP A 67 -7.15 4.06 4.81
C ASP A 67 -8.41 3.19 4.57
N ASP A 68 -9.61 3.79 4.66
CA ASP A 68 -10.89 3.13 4.37
C ASP A 68 -11.03 2.69 2.90
N PHE A 69 -10.10 3.10 2.02
CA PHE A 69 -10.04 2.60 0.64
C PHE A 69 -9.41 1.18 0.54
N HIS A 70 -8.76 0.68 1.60
CA HIS A 70 -8.11 -0.64 1.61
C HIS A 70 -8.63 -1.58 2.72
N GLY A 71 -9.56 -1.11 3.56
CA GLY A 71 -10.00 -1.79 4.78
C GLY A 71 -11.00 -2.95 4.62
N GLU A 72 -11.51 -3.20 3.41
CA GLU A 72 -12.46 -4.29 3.14
C GLU A 72 -12.11 -5.03 1.85
N SER A 73 -10.84 -5.43 1.70
CA SER A 73 -10.39 -6.28 0.59
C SER A 73 -9.60 -7.50 1.08
N SER A 74 -10.15 -8.22 2.06
CA SER A 74 -10.00 -9.68 2.09
C SER A 74 -10.95 -10.38 1.08
N SER A 75 -11.69 -9.58 0.30
CA SER A 75 -12.40 -10.01 -0.89
C SER A 75 -11.69 -9.41 -2.09
N MET A 76 -10.77 -10.18 -2.68
CA MET A 76 -10.36 -10.10 -4.09
C MET A 76 -10.45 -8.69 -4.69
N THR A 77 -9.37 -7.92 -4.62
CA THR A 77 -9.20 -6.71 -5.44
C THR A 77 -9.57 -7.06 -6.87
N ASP A 78 -10.68 -6.51 -7.39
CA ASP A 78 -11.15 -6.77 -8.74
C ASP A 78 -10.15 -6.13 -9.71
N ILE A 79 -9.16 -6.93 -10.12
CA ILE A 79 -8.04 -6.56 -11.01
C ILE A 79 -8.58 -5.88 -12.27
N LEU A 80 -9.77 -6.26 -12.73
CA LEU A 80 -10.42 -5.70 -13.93
C LEU A 80 -10.83 -4.23 -13.75
N GLN A 81 -11.25 -3.84 -12.54
CA GLN A 81 -11.64 -2.47 -12.23
C GLN A 81 -10.43 -1.57 -12.08
N ASP A 82 -9.34 -2.10 -11.50
CA ASP A 82 -8.07 -1.40 -11.40
C ASP A 82 -7.40 -1.20 -12.77
N GLU A 83 -7.41 -2.23 -13.64
CA GLU A 83 -6.89 -2.13 -15.01
C GLU A 83 -7.65 -1.06 -15.82
N LYS A 84 -8.97 -0.98 -15.68
CA LYS A 84 -9.78 0.07 -16.31
C LYS A 84 -9.39 1.47 -15.85
N ARG A 85 -9.15 1.66 -14.54
CA ARG A 85 -8.72 2.95 -13.98
C ARG A 85 -7.34 3.35 -14.51
N HIS A 86 -6.40 2.42 -14.50
CA HIS A 86 -5.06 2.62 -15.08
C HIS A 86 -5.12 2.98 -16.58
N ARG A 87 -6.00 2.32 -17.33
CA ARG A 87 -6.20 2.60 -18.76
C ARG A 87 -6.76 4.00 -19.02
N GLN A 88 -7.70 4.48 -18.21
CA GLN A 88 -8.27 5.82 -18.33
C GLN A 88 -7.24 6.92 -18.04
N LEU A 89 -6.44 6.76 -16.98
CA LEU A 89 -5.35 7.69 -16.64
C LEU A 89 -4.28 7.77 -17.74
N ASN A 90 -3.93 6.63 -18.36
CA ASN A 90 -3.00 6.62 -19.48
C ASN A 90 -3.60 7.21 -20.76
N LYS A 91 -4.92 7.10 -20.98
CA LYS A 91 -5.60 7.71 -22.12
C LYS A 91 -5.56 9.25 -22.05
N SER A 92 -5.79 9.85 -20.88
CA SER A 92 -5.72 11.31 -20.74
C SER A 92 -4.28 11.84 -20.94
N LYS A 93 -3.28 11.14 -20.41
CA LYS A 93 -1.86 11.46 -20.60
C LYS A 93 -1.41 11.35 -22.07
N ARG A 94 -1.94 10.38 -22.82
CA ARG A 94 -1.69 10.25 -24.27
C ARG A 94 -2.33 11.38 -25.08
N ALA A 95 -3.51 11.84 -24.68
CA ALA A 95 -4.18 12.97 -25.34
C ALA A 95 -3.38 14.28 -25.17
N THR A 96 -2.83 14.55 -23.98
CA THR A 96 -1.97 15.72 -23.75
C THR A 96 -0.61 15.60 -24.46
N ALA A 97 -0.08 14.38 -24.57
CA ALA A 97 1.13 14.14 -25.35
C ALA A 97 0.91 14.40 -26.85
N SER A 98 -0.33 14.28 -27.36
CA SER A 98 -0.66 14.45 -28.79
C SER A 98 -0.33 15.84 -29.33
N SER A 99 -0.28 16.83 -28.44
CA SER A 99 0.09 18.21 -28.77
C SER A 99 1.60 18.43 -28.92
N ILE A 100 2.44 17.45 -28.52
CA ILE A 100 3.92 17.55 -28.51
C ILE A 100 4.54 16.63 -29.59
N MET A 101 3.72 15.94 -30.38
CA MET A 101 4.20 14.84 -31.23
C MET A 101 4.86 15.36 -32.52
N MET A 102 6.17 15.19 -32.56
CA MET A 102 7.00 15.24 -33.77
C MET A 102 6.37 14.40 -34.89
N THR A 103 6.59 14.81 -36.15
CA THR A 103 6.04 14.09 -37.32
C THR A 103 6.53 12.64 -37.35
N GLU A 104 5.80 11.75 -38.03
CA GLU A 104 6.14 10.32 -38.10
C GLU A 104 7.60 10.09 -38.57
N ASP A 105 8.08 10.93 -39.49
CA ASP A 105 9.45 10.88 -39.99
C ASP A 105 10.48 11.28 -38.93
N GLN A 106 10.18 12.31 -38.13
CA GLN A 106 11.04 12.70 -37.01
C GLN A 106 11.12 11.61 -35.95
N LEU A 107 10.06 10.83 -35.73
CA LEU A 107 10.07 9.68 -34.81
C LEU A 107 10.90 8.51 -35.34
N LYS A 108 10.84 8.24 -36.65
CA LYS A 108 11.68 7.21 -37.30
C LYS A 108 13.16 7.59 -37.23
N ASP A 109 13.49 8.85 -37.44
CA ASP A 109 14.85 9.36 -37.31
C ASP A 109 15.35 9.25 -35.86
N LEU A 110 14.53 9.61 -34.87
CA LEU A 110 14.89 9.43 -33.46
C LEU A 110 15.15 7.96 -33.10
N LYS A 111 14.32 7.05 -33.60
CA LYS A 111 14.51 5.61 -33.40
C LYS A 111 15.83 5.14 -34.01
N LYS A 112 16.12 5.55 -35.24
CA LYS A 112 17.38 5.21 -35.93
C LYS A 112 18.61 5.70 -35.15
N ILE A 113 18.57 6.94 -34.65
CA ILE A 113 19.65 7.52 -33.84
C ILE A 113 19.84 6.75 -32.53
N TYR A 114 18.75 6.33 -31.89
CA TYR A 114 18.82 5.52 -30.68
C TYR A 114 19.49 4.17 -30.94
N ASP A 115 19.09 3.48 -32.00
CA ASP A 115 19.67 2.18 -32.38
C ASP A 115 21.17 2.31 -32.71
N GLU A 116 21.57 3.40 -33.37
CA GLU A 116 22.97 3.75 -33.64
C GLU A 116 23.78 3.98 -32.36
N ARG A 117 23.22 4.66 -31.34
CA ARG A 117 23.89 4.83 -30.03
C ARG A 117 24.08 3.50 -29.31
N VAL A 118 23.04 2.68 -29.30
CA VAL A 118 23.11 1.34 -28.70
C VAL A 118 24.15 0.48 -29.40
N ALA A 119 24.26 0.58 -30.72
CA ALA A 119 25.31 -0.11 -31.49
C ALA A 119 26.72 0.44 -31.17
N ALA A 120 26.87 1.76 -31.05
CA ALA A 120 28.13 2.39 -30.66
C ALA A 120 28.58 1.96 -29.26
N ASP A 121 27.67 1.91 -28.29
CA ASP A 121 27.97 1.45 -26.93
C ASP A 121 28.36 -0.04 -26.90
N ARG A 122 27.69 -0.87 -27.70
CA ARG A 122 28.07 -2.28 -27.87
C ARG A 122 29.47 -2.41 -28.49
N LEU A 123 29.79 -1.63 -29.53
CA LEU A 123 31.11 -1.64 -30.15
C LEU A 123 32.21 -1.19 -29.18
N LYS A 124 31.95 -0.11 -28.44
CA LYS A 124 32.86 0.39 -27.39
C LYS A 124 33.10 -0.66 -26.30
N LYS A 125 32.05 -1.37 -25.88
CA LYS A 125 32.16 -2.48 -24.91
C LYS A 125 32.98 -3.65 -25.46
N MET A 126 32.97 -3.86 -26.77
CA MET A 126 33.76 -4.88 -27.47
C MET A 126 35.17 -4.42 -27.84
N GLY A 127 35.57 -3.20 -27.42
CA GLY A 127 36.93 -2.66 -27.66
C GLY A 127 37.14 -2.04 -29.03
N TYR A 128 36.08 -1.81 -29.82
CA TYR A 128 36.14 -1.11 -31.10
C TYR A 128 35.77 0.36 -30.94
N GLU A 129 36.39 1.25 -31.72
CA GLU A 129 36.06 2.68 -31.74
C GLU A 129 34.88 2.96 -32.67
N PRO A 130 33.72 3.44 -32.17
CA PRO A 130 32.59 3.81 -33.00
C PRO A 130 32.91 5.05 -33.86
N LYS A 131 32.29 5.13 -35.04
CA LYS A 131 32.40 6.32 -35.92
C LYS A 131 31.81 7.55 -35.22
N SER A 132 32.50 8.69 -35.32
CA SER A 132 32.08 9.96 -34.68
C SER A 132 30.72 10.47 -35.14
N SER A 133 30.22 10.05 -36.30
CA SER A 133 28.91 10.44 -36.83
C SER A 133 27.75 9.58 -36.33
N MET A 134 28.02 8.49 -35.59
CA MET A 134 26.99 7.53 -35.18
C MET A 134 26.22 8.05 -33.96
N GLY A 135 24.88 8.11 -34.06
CA GLY A 135 24.04 8.55 -32.94
C GLY A 135 23.94 10.07 -32.72
N ILE A 136 24.33 10.89 -33.70
CA ILE A 136 24.22 12.35 -33.67
C ILE A 136 23.09 12.82 -34.60
N ARG A 137 22.20 13.68 -34.07
CA ARG A 137 21.20 14.39 -34.87
C ARG A 137 21.79 15.72 -35.32
N TYR A 138 22.00 15.90 -36.62
CA TYR A 138 22.28 17.22 -37.17
C TYR A 138 20.96 17.96 -37.33
N GLU A 139 20.66 18.86 -36.41
CA GLU A 139 19.60 19.83 -36.63
C GLU A 139 20.12 20.91 -37.58
N MET A 140 19.49 21.06 -38.75
CA MET A 140 19.75 22.26 -39.57
C MET A 140 19.28 23.46 -38.76
N GLN A 141 20.21 24.32 -38.35
CA GLN A 141 19.87 25.67 -37.95
C GLN A 141 19.22 26.36 -39.16
N ILE A 142 17.97 26.80 -38.98
CA ILE A 142 17.27 27.70 -39.89
C ILE A 142 17.98 29.05 -39.87
#